data_AF-A0A6C0KAK0-F1
#
_entry.id   AF-A0A6C0KAK0-F1
#
_cell.length_a   1.000
_cell.length_b   1.000
_cell.length_c   1.000
_cell.angle_alpha   90.00
_cell.angle_beta   90.00
_cell.angle_gamma   90.00
#
_symmetry.space_group_name_H-M   'P 1'
#
loop_
_entity.id
_entity.type
_entity.pdbx_description
1 polymer ?
#
loop_
_entity_poly.entity_id
_entity_poly.type
_entity_poly.pdbx_seq_one_letter_code
_entity_poly.pdbx_strand_id
1 'polypeptide(L)'
;MDINRLTKTRDDLCGIQQYYSQSVGPGKYTTTYLVPDARRVNPLAAEQLLIYPRDGYGLNNAQVDADSMLRNEPSFKSNRCQIRSQARPFLTVPYMGGGRGNPDVESALQHSEQVKQLKECGTVTEQEFKGQYTPMVKSLSDNIQNPKNLIPEVAAPGWVRGGIPSRAYMRDINC
;
A
#
# COMPACT_ATOMS: atom_id res chain seq x y z
N MET A 1 54.07 -55.54 44.29
CA MET A 1 52.90 -55.42 43.40
C MET A 1 52.88 -56.68 42.55
N ASP A 2 51.94 -57.59 42.80
CA ASP A 2 51.75 -58.78 41.96
C ASP A 2 51.13 -58.37 40.62
N ILE A 3 51.86 -58.60 39.54
CA ILE A 3 51.52 -58.23 38.15
C ILE A 3 50.26 -58.93 37.63
N ASN A 4 49.80 -60.01 38.29
CA ASN A 4 48.74 -60.89 37.78
C ASN A 4 47.34 -60.66 38.38
N ARG A 5 47.12 -59.60 39.16
CA ARG A 5 45.81 -59.34 39.81
C ARG A 5 44.79 -58.55 38.98
N LEU A 6 45.21 -57.89 37.90
CA LEU A 6 44.38 -57.00 37.10
C LEU A 6 44.10 -57.60 35.72
N THR A 7 43.46 -58.77 35.67
CA THR A 7 43.20 -59.47 34.41
C THR A 7 41.88 -59.08 33.76
N LYS A 8 41.00 -58.40 34.51
CA LYS A 8 39.69 -57.96 34.04
C LYS A 8 39.64 -56.44 33.96
N THR A 9 38.91 -55.93 32.98
CA THR A 9 38.60 -54.50 32.82
C THR A 9 37.91 -53.87 34.04
N ARG A 10 37.30 -54.70 34.91
CA ARG A 10 36.68 -54.26 36.17
C ARG A 10 37.71 -53.97 37.27
N ASP A 11 38.92 -54.52 37.16
CA ASP A 11 39.99 -54.32 38.14
C ASP A 11 40.79 -53.04 37.83
N ASP A 12 40.64 -52.48 36.62
CA ASP A 12 41.21 -51.20 36.24
C ASP A 12 40.63 -50.06 37.09
N LEU A 13 41.44 -49.04 37.40
CA LEU A 13 41.01 -47.86 38.15
C LEU A 13 39.73 -47.25 37.56
N CYS A 14 39.66 -47.11 36.24
CA CYS A 14 38.49 -46.58 35.54
C CYS A 14 37.24 -47.48 35.71
N GLY A 15 37.40 -48.80 35.63
CA GLY A 15 36.32 -49.77 35.83
C GLY A 15 35.79 -49.77 37.26
N ILE A 16 36.69 -49.70 38.25
CA ILE A 16 36.35 -49.57 39.67
C ILE A 16 35.61 -48.24 39.91
N GLN A 17 36.14 -47.13 39.42
CA GLN A 17 35.51 -45.80 39.58
C GLN A 17 34.12 -45.74 38.95
N GLN A 18 33.95 -46.32 37.75
CA GLN A 18 32.66 -46.38 37.07
C GLN A 18 31.67 -47.29 37.82
N TYR A 19 32.13 -48.43 38.35
CA TYR A 19 31.29 -49.29 39.17
C TYR A 19 30.81 -48.58 40.44
N TYR A 20 31.70 -47.87 41.14
CA TYR A 20 31.33 -47.08 42.31
C TYR A 20 30.39 -45.92 41.95
N SER A 21 30.62 -45.22 40.85
CA SER A 21 29.75 -44.11 40.42
C SER A 21 28.33 -44.60 40.10
N GLN A 22 28.21 -45.75 39.43
CA GLN A 22 26.92 -46.38 39.10
C GLN A 22 26.23 -46.96 40.33
N SER A 23 26.98 -47.54 41.27
CA SER A 23 26.42 -48.15 42.49
C SER A 23 25.93 -47.09 43.49
N VAL A 24 26.70 -46.01 43.67
CA VAL A 24 26.39 -44.94 44.63
C VAL A 24 25.44 -43.90 44.03
N GLY A 25 25.44 -43.73 42.70
CA GLY A 25 24.64 -42.74 41.98
C GLY A 25 23.16 -42.70 42.38
N PRO A 26 22.43 -43.84 42.33
CA PRO A 26 21.02 -43.90 42.69
C PRO A 26 20.74 -43.48 44.13
N GLY A 27 21.52 -44.00 45.09
CA GLY A 27 21.37 -43.67 46.51
C GLY A 27 21.67 -42.20 46.81
N LYS A 28 22.70 -41.64 46.15
CA LYS A 28 23.05 -40.21 46.28
C LYS A 28 21.97 -39.30 45.68
N TYR A 29 21.39 -39.67 44.55
CA TYR A 29 20.26 -38.95 43.97
C TYR A 29 19.09 -38.88 44.94
N THR A 30 18.73 -40.00 45.56
CA THR A 30 17.60 -40.06 46.52
C THR A 30 17.84 -39.31 47.84
N THR A 31 19.09 -39.20 48.29
CA THR A 31 19.41 -38.66 49.63
C THR A 31 19.85 -37.21 49.63
N THR A 32 20.53 -36.72 48.58
CA THR A 32 21.06 -35.34 48.57
C THR A 32 20.45 -34.44 47.51
N TYR A 33 19.84 -34.99 46.46
CA TYR A 33 19.38 -34.19 45.31
C TYR A 33 18.04 -34.67 44.75
N LEU A 34 16.95 -34.49 45.50
CA LEU A 34 15.61 -34.43 44.89
C LEU A 34 15.53 -33.34 43.80
N VAL A 35 16.35 -32.30 43.95
CA VAL A 35 16.50 -31.20 42.99
C VAL A 35 17.99 -30.93 42.74
N PRO A 36 18.61 -31.55 41.70
CA PRO A 36 19.99 -31.25 41.32
C PRO A 36 20.12 -29.85 40.71
N ASP A 37 21.32 -29.24 40.82
CA ASP A 37 21.61 -27.94 40.22
C ASP A 37 21.40 -27.96 38.71
N ALA A 38 20.57 -27.02 38.21
CA ALA A 38 20.23 -26.84 36.80
C ALA A 38 21.47 -26.71 35.92
N ARG A 39 22.56 -26.08 36.42
CA ARG A 39 23.82 -25.94 35.66
C ARG A 39 24.45 -27.26 35.27
N ARG A 40 24.20 -28.32 36.04
CA ARG A 40 24.75 -29.65 35.79
C ARG A 40 23.81 -30.51 34.94
N VAL A 41 22.49 -30.40 35.16
CA VAL A 41 21.52 -31.27 34.47
C VAL A 41 21.08 -30.75 33.11
N ASN A 42 21.00 -29.43 32.92
CA ASN A 42 20.57 -28.82 31.66
C ASN A 42 21.50 -29.16 30.47
N PRO A 43 22.84 -29.09 30.57
CA PRO A 43 23.70 -29.51 29.47
C PRO A 43 23.58 -31.00 29.19
N LEU A 44 23.51 -31.85 30.23
CA LEU A 44 23.32 -33.29 30.07
C LEU A 44 22.01 -33.64 29.36
N ALA A 45 20.92 -32.93 29.65
CA ALA A 45 19.65 -33.11 28.98
C ALA A 45 19.67 -32.58 27.53
N ALA A 46 20.33 -31.44 27.29
CA ALA A 46 20.47 -30.86 25.95
C ALA A 46 21.37 -31.68 25.01
N GLU A 47 22.36 -32.41 25.55
CA GLU A 47 23.20 -33.34 24.81
C GLU A 47 22.46 -34.62 24.37
N GLN A 48 21.32 -34.93 24.99
CA GLN A 48 20.53 -36.12 24.68
C GLN A 48 19.52 -35.85 23.56
N LEU A 49 19.79 -36.37 22.36
CA LEU A 49 18.94 -36.18 21.18
C LEU A 49 17.47 -36.65 21.36
N LEU A 50 17.24 -37.61 22.25
CA LEU A 50 15.93 -38.22 22.48
C LEU A 50 15.08 -37.51 23.54
N ILE A 51 15.67 -36.55 24.28
CA ILE A 51 15.00 -35.86 25.38
C ILE A 51 14.97 -34.38 25.07
N TYR A 52 13.76 -33.83 24.99
CA TYR A 52 13.61 -32.38 24.96
C TYR A 52 13.84 -31.84 26.38
N PRO A 53 14.82 -30.96 26.61
CA PRO A 53 15.00 -30.35 27.91
C PRO A 53 13.71 -29.56 28.25
N ARG A 54 13.08 -29.94 29.35
CA ARG A 54 11.95 -29.22 29.93
C ARG A 54 12.44 -28.52 31.18
N ASP A 55 12.37 -27.20 31.18
CA ASP A 55 12.40 -26.44 32.43
C ASP A 55 11.13 -26.85 33.20
N GLY A 56 11.29 -27.36 34.41
CA GLY A 56 10.19 -27.92 35.22
C GLY A 56 9.18 -26.86 35.68
N TYR A 57 8.97 -26.72 37.00
CA TYR A 57 8.07 -25.71 37.56
C TYR A 57 8.69 -24.30 37.63
N GLY A 58 9.48 -23.92 36.62
CA GLY A 58 10.14 -22.62 36.54
C GLY A 58 11.51 -22.65 35.89
N LEU A 59 12.17 -21.48 35.82
CA LEU A 59 13.52 -21.33 35.23
C LEU A 59 14.61 -22.05 36.05
N ASN A 60 14.41 -22.17 37.36
CA ASN A 60 15.32 -22.85 38.27
C ASN A 60 14.56 -23.42 39.48
N ASN A 61 14.69 -24.72 39.72
CA ASN A 61 14.02 -25.39 40.82
C ASN A 61 14.47 -24.90 42.21
N ALA A 62 15.69 -24.34 42.33
CA ALA A 62 16.16 -23.75 43.60
C ALA A 62 15.56 -22.36 43.88
N GLN A 63 14.98 -21.72 42.86
CA GLN A 63 14.43 -20.36 42.95
C GLN A 63 12.95 -20.32 42.53
N VAL A 64 12.23 -21.43 42.77
CA VAL A 64 10.80 -21.56 42.42
C VAL A 64 9.97 -20.46 43.05
N ASP A 65 10.27 -20.06 44.28
CA ASP A 65 9.55 -18.99 44.96
C ASP A 65 9.74 -17.64 44.27
N ALA A 66 10.97 -17.31 43.84
CA ALA A 66 11.26 -16.06 43.14
C ALA A 66 10.62 -16.03 41.74
N ASP A 67 10.67 -17.14 40.99
CA ASP A 67 9.98 -17.26 39.70
C ASP A 67 8.46 -17.21 39.87
N SER A 68 7.93 -17.87 40.91
CA SER A 68 6.51 -17.85 41.25
C SER A 68 6.05 -16.45 41.63
N MET A 69 6.85 -15.70 42.38
CA MET A 69 6.59 -14.29 42.67
C MET A 69 6.51 -13.51 41.37
N LEU A 70 7.53 -13.54 40.52
CA LEU A 70 7.53 -12.83 39.23
C LEU A 70 6.33 -13.18 38.32
N ARG A 71 5.98 -14.47 38.21
CA ARG A 71 4.86 -14.95 37.38
C ARG A 71 3.49 -14.59 37.95
N ASN A 72 3.35 -14.63 39.27
CA ASN A 72 2.07 -14.40 39.93
C ASN A 72 1.87 -12.96 40.38
N GLU A 73 2.94 -12.15 40.37
CA GLU A 73 2.95 -10.76 40.76
C GLU A 73 1.86 -9.99 39.99
N PRO A 74 0.83 -9.48 40.70
CA PRO A 74 -0.30 -8.81 40.06
C PRO A 74 0.13 -7.54 39.31
N SER A 75 1.26 -6.94 39.72
CA SER A 75 1.84 -5.74 39.11
C SER A 75 2.41 -5.98 37.71
N PHE A 76 2.86 -7.21 37.40
CA PHE A 76 3.43 -7.57 36.07
C PHE A 76 2.42 -8.22 35.13
N LYS A 77 1.22 -8.57 35.61
CA LYS A 77 0.15 -8.99 34.71
C LYS A 77 -0.30 -7.75 33.95
N SER A 78 -0.14 -7.75 32.63
CA SER A 78 -0.96 -6.86 31.81
C SER A 78 -2.39 -7.12 32.25
N ASN A 79 -3.08 -6.06 32.72
CA ASN A 79 -4.45 -6.16 33.21
C ASN A 79 -5.19 -7.11 32.28
N ARG A 80 -5.73 -8.21 32.82
CA ARG A 80 -6.37 -9.26 32.04
C ARG A 80 -7.44 -8.56 31.20
N CYS A 81 -7.10 -8.20 29.96
CA CYS A 81 -8.03 -7.53 29.08
C CYS A 81 -9.21 -8.48 28.99
N GLN A 82 -10.42 -7.96 29.19
CA GLN A 82 -11.62 -8.77 28.97
C GLN A 82 -11.56 -9.27 27.52
N ILE A 83 -11.13 -10.51 27.37
CA ILE A 83 -11.21 -11.25 26.11
C ILE A 83 -12.71 -11.45 25.89
N ARG A 84 -13.32 -10.51 25.18
CA ARG A 84 -14.66 -10.73 24.64
C ARG A 84 -14.54 -11.93 23.72
N SER A 85 -15.37 -12.95 23.91
CA SER A 85 -15.47 -14.12 23.02
C SER A 85 -16.09 -13.79 21.66
N GLN A 86 -15.99 -12.53 21.24
CA GLN A 86 -16.45 -12.06 19.96
C GLN A 86 -15.36 -12.37 18.94
N ALA A 87 -15.77 -12.88 17.78
CA ALA A 87 -14.87 -13.01 16.66
C ALA A 87 -14.25 -11.64 16.34
N ARG A 88 -13.01 -11.66 15.87
CA ARG A 88 -12.34 -10.45 15.37
C ARG A 88 -13.24 -9.84 14.29
N PRO A 89 -13.34 -8.50 14.20
CA PRO A 89 -14.13 -7.86 13.13
C PRO A 89 -13.77 -8.33 11.72
N PHE A 90 -12.54 -8.82 11.52
CA PHE A 90 -12.05 -9.36 10.25
C PHE A 90 -11.42 -10.75 10.49
N LEU A 91 -11.85 -11.76 9.73
CA LEU A 91 -11.31 -13.13 9.78
C LEU A 91 -9.86 -13.21 9.27
N THR A 92 -9.51 -12.37 8.30
CA THR A 92 -8.20 -12.30 7.66
C THR A 92 -7.81 -10.84 7.44
N VAL A 93 -6.58 -10.62 6.97
CA VAL A 93 -6.10 -9.30 6.58
C VAL A 93 -6.84 -8.85 5.30
N PRO A 94 -7.53 -7.69 5.30
CA PRO A 94 -8.17 -7.17 4.10
C PRO A 94 -7.14 -6.72 3.07
N TYR A 95 -7.55 -6.63 1.80
CA TYR A 95 -6.69 -6.16 0.71
C TYR A 95 -6.16 -4.73 1.00
N MET A 96 -4.83 -4.59 1.14
CA MET A 96 -4.17 -3.32 1.48
C MET A 96 -3.60 -2.56 0.27
N GLY A 97 -3.92 -2.96 -0.96
CA GLY A 97 -3.32 -2.39 -2.17
C GLY A 97 -3.60 -0.90 -2.37
N GLY A 98 -4.68 -0.37 -1.80
CA GLY A 98 -5.03 1.06 -1.85
C GLY A 98 -4.23 1.95 -0.89
N GLY A 99 -3.44 1.37 0.02
CA GLY A 99 -2.73 2.12 1.06
C GLY A 99 -3.69 2.83 2.02
N ARG A 100 -3.15 3.76 2.81
CA ARG A 100 -3.92 4.52 3.82
C ARG A 100 -4.81 5.61 3.21
N GLY A 101 -4.51 6.05 1.99
CA GLY A 101 -5.12 7.24 1.39
C GLY A 101 -4.78 8.54 2.13
N ASN A 102 -5.10 9.68 1.51
CA ASN A 102 -5.09 10.98 2.16
C ASN A 102 -6.49 11.59 2.02
N PRO A 103 -7.31 11.60 3.09
CA PRO A 103 -8.71 12.02 3.01
C PRO A 103 -8.86 13.50 2.65
N ASP A 104 -7.90 14.35 3.03
CA ASP A 104 -7.95 15.78 2.72
C ASP A 104 -7.76 16.03 1.22
N VAL A 105 -6.79 15.32 0.62
CA VAL A 105 -6.53 15.38 -0.83
C VAL A 105 -7.69 14.76 -1.61
N GLU A 106 -8.21 13.61 -1.16
CA GLU A 106 -9.34 12.96 -1.82
C GLU A 106 -10.60 13.83 -1.77
N SER A 107 -10.89 14.46 -0.63
CA SER A 107 -12.00 15.41 -0.49
C SER A 107 -11.83 16.60 -1.42
N ALA A 108 -10.62 17.17 -1.53
CA ALA A 108 -10.33 18.28 -2.42
C ALA A 108 -10.49 17.91 -3.91
N LEU A 109 -10.16 16.66 -4.28
CA LEU A 109 -10.34 16.17 -5.65
C LEU A 109 -11.82 15.89 -5.96
N GLN A 110 -12.52 15.17 -5.08
CA GLN A 110 -13.94 14.82 -5.24
C GLN A 110 -14.86 16.04 -5.24
N HIS A 111 -14.57 17.01 -4.38
CA HIS A 111 -15.36 18.24 -4.23
C HIS A 111 -14.61 19.46 -4.76
N SER A 112 -13.79 19.26 -5.80
CA SER A 112 -13.09 20.37 -6.43
C SER A 112 -14.09 21.41 -6.92
N GLU A 113 -13.73 22.68 -6.74
CA GLU A 113 -14.56 23.79 -7.20
C GLU A 113 -14.65 23.72 -8.74
N GLN A 114 -15.87 23.67 -9.27
CA GLN A 114 -16.07 23.83 -10.70
C GLN A 114 -15.77 25.27 -11.07
N VAL A 115 -14.57 25.49 -11.63
CA VAL A 115 -14.16 26.79 -12.11
C VAL A 115 -15.01 27.16 -13.34
N LYS A 116 -16.02 28.01 -13.13
CA LYS A 116 -16.79 28.66 -14.21
C LYS A 116 -16.06 29.92 -14.71
N GLN A 117 -14.75 29.82 -14.95
CA GLN A 117 -14.04 30.91 -15.63
C GLN A 117 -14.64 31.00 -17.03
N LEU A 118 -15.32 32.12 -17.29
CA LEU A 118 -15.67 32.49 -18.64
C LEU A 118 -14.37 32.76 -19.40
N LYS A 119 -14.40 32.55 -20.71
CA LYS A 119 -13.26 32.81 -21.58
C LYS A 119 -12.71 34.23 -21.33
N GLU A 120 -11.40 34.35 -21.15
CA GLU A 120 -10.75 35.64 -20.91
C GLU A 120 -10.97 36.58 -22.11
N CYS A 121 -11.25 37.85 -21.84
CA CYS A 121 -11.51 38.89 -22.86
C CYS A 121 -10.37 39.08 -23.88
N GLY A 122 -9.17 38.53 -23.63
CA GLY A 122 -7.99 38.65 -24.49
C GLY A 122 -7.75 37.49 -25.45
N THR A 123 -8.60 36.47 -25.47
CA THR A 123 -8.36 35.26 -26.27
C THR A 123 -8.80 35.46 -27.73
N VAL A 124 -7.82 35.70 -28.61
CA VAL A 124 -7.99 35.98 -30.05
C VAL A 124 -8.59 34.81 -30.84
N THR A 125 -8.73 33.62 -30.23
CA THR A 125 -9.21 32.40 -30.91
C THR A 125 -10.68 32.44 -31.32
N GLU A 126 -11.48 33.37 -30.79
CA GLU A 126 -12.86 33.62 -31.22
C GLU A 126 -13.00 34.72 -32.26
N GLN A 127 -11.91 35.41 -32.59
CA GLN A 127 -11.90 36.43 -33.63
C GLN A 127 -11.41 35.82 -34.95
N GLU A 128 -11.93 36.32 -36.06
CA GLU A 128 -11.42 35.95 -37.37
C GLU A 128 -9.95 36.36 -37.49
N PHE A 129 -9.08 35.39 -37.81
CA PHE A 129 -7.68 35.69 -38.08
C PHE A 129 -7.55 36.30 -39.47
N LYS A 130 -6.93 37.48 -39.57
CA LYS A 130 -6.57 38.07 -40.86
C LYS A 130 -5.68 37.09 -41.64
N GLY A 131 -6.18 36.59 -42.77
CA GLY A 131 -5.47 35.62 -43.61
C GLY A 131 -5.87 34.15 -43.38
N GLN A 132 -6.90 33.86 -42.57
CA GLN A 132 -7.46 32.51 -42.47
C GLN A 132 -7.97 31.99 -43.83
N TYR A 133 -8.47 32.89 -44.66
CA TYR A 133 -8.88 32.60 -46.03
C TYR A 133 -7.92 33.26 -47.00
N THR A 134 -7.53 32.53 -48.04
CA THR A 134 -6.79 33.11 -49.17
C THR A 134 -7.73 34.07 -49.90
N PRO A 135 -7.39 35.37 -50.02
CA PRO A 135 -8.24 36.29 -50.75
C PRO A 135 -8.32 35.87 -52.22
N MET A 136 -9.46 36.14 -52.84
CA MET A 136 -9.62 35.91 -54.27
C MET A 136 -8.60 36.75 -55.05
N VAL A 137 -8.12 36.21 -56.17
CA VAL A 137 -7.28 36.97 -57.10
C VAL A 137 -8.04 38.25 -57.51
N LYS A 138 -7.39 39.41 -57.37
CA LYS A 138 -8.03 40.73 -57.54
C LYS A 138 -8.75 40.90 -58.88
N SER A 139 -8.19 40.32 -59.95
CA SER A 139 -8.84 40.33 -61.27
C SER A 139 -10.17 39.58 -61.29
N LEU A 140 -10.31 38.50 -60.52
CA LEU A 140 -11.55 37.73 -60.42
C LEU A 140 -12.55 38.40 -59.47
N SER A 141 -12.09 39.01 -58.38
CA SER A 141 -12.97 39.74 -57.44
C SER A 141 -13.63 40.94 -58.10
N ASP A 142 -12.87 41.71 -58.87
CA ASP A 142 -13.34 42.98 -59.43
C ASP A 142 -14.26 42.75 -60.64
N ASN A 143 -14.11 41.60 -61.32
CA ASN A 143 -14.87 41.25 -62.52
C ASN A 143 -15.99 40.24 -62.25
N ILE A 144 -15.63 39.00 -61.89
CA ILE A 144 -16.54 37.85 -61.90
C ILE A 144 -17.48 37.87 -60.70
N GLN A 145 -16.98 38.17 -59.50
CA GLN A 145 -17.80 38.16 -58.27
C GLN A 145 -18.39 39.52 -57.89
N ASN A 146 -18.12 40.55 -58.69
CA ASN A 146 -18.66 41.87 -58.44
C ASN A 146 -20.13 41.94 -58.89
N PRO A 147 -21.10 42.12 -57.98
CA PRO A 147 -22.52 42.14 -58.32
C PRO A 147 -22.88 43.27 -59.27
N LYS A 148 -22.08 44.34 -59.34
CA LYS A 148 -22.24 45.43 -60.32
C LYS A 148 -22.09 44.96 -61.77
N ASN A 149 -21.37 43.86 -62.01
CA ASN A 149 -21.14 43.32 -63.35
C ASN A 149 -22.09 42.16 -63.69
N LEU A 150 -22.68 41.52 -62.68
CA LEU A 150 -23.54 40.34 -62.87
C LEU A 150 -25.03 40.66 -62.74
N ILE A 151 -25.39 41.54 -61.81
CA ILE A 151 -26.78 41.78 -61.42
C ILE A 151 -27.20 43.14 -61.98
N PRO A 152 -28.14 43.17 -62.94
CA PRO A 152 -28.52 44.41 -63.61
C PRO A 152 -29.20 45.42 -62.67
N GLU A 153 -29.89 44.95 -61.63
CA GLU A 153 -30.50 45.78 -60.57
C GLU A 153 -29.47 46.57 -59.75
N VAL A 154 -28.26 46.02 -59.60
CA VAL A 154 -27.16 46.65 -58.87
C VAL A 154 -26.29 47.47 -59.81
N ALA A 155 -26.19 47.07 -61.08
CA ALA A 155 -25.42 47.74 -62.11
C ALA A 155 -25.99 49.14 -62.45
N ALA A 156 -27.33 49.26 -62.50
CA ALA A 156 -28.00 50.50 -62.88
C ALA A 156 -29.11 50.86 -61.87
N PRO A 157 -29.00 52.01 -61.18
CA PRO A 157 -30.07 52.47 -60.29
C PRO A 157 -31.35 52.73 -61.11
N GLY A 158 -32.45 52.08 -60.74
CA GLY A 158 -33.74 52.19 -61.44
C GLY A 158 -34.05 51.05 -62.41
N TRP A 159 -33.18 50.04 -62.55
CA TRP A 159 -33.49 48.84 -63.31
C TRP A 159 -34.56 47.98 -62.61
N VAL A 160 -35.66 47.71 -63.29
CA VAL A 160 -36.79 46.92 -62.76
C VAL A 160 -36.93 45.61 -63.55
N ARG A 161 -37.08 44.47 -62.87
CA ARG A 161 -37.36 43.17 -63.54
C ARG A 161 -38.71 43.24 -64.25
N GLY A 162 -38.72 42.89 -65.53
CA GLY A 162 -39.88 43.06 -66.40
C GLY A 162 -39.88 44.38 -67.19
N GLY A 163 -38.91 45.26 -66.94
CA GLY A 163 -38.74 46.52 -67.64
C GLY A 163 -39.77 47.58 -67.27
N ILE A 164 -39.51 48.81 -67.70
CA ILE A 164 -40.48 49.91 -67.65
C ILE A 164 -41.11 50.01 -69.05
N PRO A 165 -42.45 50.06 -69.19
CA PRO A 165 -43.06 50.22 -70.49
C PRO A 165 -42.56 51.51 -71.15
N SER A 166 -42.10 51.41 -72.40
CA SER A 166 -41.44 52.50 -73.13
C SER A 166 -42.24 53.81 -73.15
N ARG A 167 -43.58 53.72 -73.14
CA ARG A 167 -44.49 54.87 -73.07
C ARG A 167 -44.44 55.62 -71.74
N ALA A 168 -44.33 54.91 -70.61
CA ALA A 168 -44.19 55.54 -69.29
C ALA A 168 -42.81 56.18 -69.15
N TYR A 169 -41.78 55.51 -69.65
CA TYR A 169 -40.41 56.05 -69.63
C TYR A 169 -40.29 57.37 -70.39
N MET A 170 -40.84 57.47 -71.60
CA MET A 170 -40.82 58.75 -72.35
C MET A 170 -41.66 59.85 -71.72
N ARG A 171 -42.71 59.51 -70.96
CA ARG A 171 -43.51 60.50 -70.21
C ARG A 171 -42.68 61.09 -69.07
N ASP A 172 -41.98 60.26 -68.33
CA ASP A 172 -41.26 60.66 -67.13
C ASP A 172 -39.89 61.33 -67.44
N ILE A 173 -39.35 61.20 -68.66
CA ILE A 173 -38.15 61.94 -69.14
C ILE A 173 -38.46 63.41 -69.48
N ASN A 174 -39.68 63.70 -69.94
CA ASN A 174 -40.07 65.02 -70.46
C ASN A 174 -40.74 65.93 -69.41
N CYS A 175 -40.62 65.58 -68.13
CA CYS A 175 -41.14 66.32 -66.99
C CYS A 175 -39.98 66.63 -66.04
#